data_AF-A0A0K2USZ5-F1
#
_entry.id   AF-A0A0K2USZ5-F1
#
_cell.length_a   1.000
_cell.length_b   1.000
_cell.length_c   1.000
_cell.angle_alpha   90.00
_cell.angle_beta   90.00
_cell.angle_gamma   90.00
#
_symmetry.space_group_name_H-M   'P 1'
#
loop_
_entity.id
_entity.type
_entity.pdbx_description
1 polymer ?
#
loop_
_entity_poly.entity_id
_entity_poly.type
_entity_poly.pdbx_seq_one_letter_code
_entity_poly.pdbx_strand_id
1 'polypeptide(L)'
;MREIKYVKDSSCAKSPLTLHWDGKLLKDLTKRKMADCIPVILSGLDTSQLLGVPKLTSGTGEAEAKAIYQLLEDWNVKHLVRALCFDTTASNN
;
A
#
# COMPACT_ATOMS: atom_id res chain seq x y z
N MET A 1 -23.44 6.31 -12.25
CA MET A 1 -22.54 6.70 -11.14
C MET A 1 -22.19 5.40 -10.42
N ARG A 2 -20.91 4.96 -10.39
CA ARG A 2 -20.53 3.72 -9.71
C ARG A 2 -20.33 4.03 -8.21
N GLU A 3 -21.01 3.30 -7.34
CA GLU A 3 -20.81 3.38 -5.89
C GLU A 3 -19.35 3.04 -5.55
N ILE A 4 -18.68 3.95 -4.83
CA ILE A 4 -17.41 3.64 -4.18
C ILE A 4 -17.76 2.94 -2.86
N LYS A 5 -17.71 1.60 -2.86
CA LYS A 5 -17.87 0.81 -1.64
C LYS A 5 -16.57 0.89 -0.84
N TYR A 6 -16.60 1.63 0.26
CA TYR A 6 -15.52 1.60 1.23
C TYR A 6 -15.38 0.19 1.81
N VAL A 7 -14.14 -0.30 1.95
CA VAL A 7 -13.79 -1.56 2.66
C VAL A 7 -14.00 -1.41 4.18
N LYS A 8 -15.05 -0.68 4.60
CA LYS A 8 -15.41 -0.48 6.01
C LYS A 8 -16.53 -1.43 6.45
N ASP A 9 -17.26 -2.01 5.50
CA ASP A 9 -18.19 -3.11 5.75
C ASP A 9 -17.44 -4.45 5.70
N SER A 10 -16.96 -4.88 6.85
CA SER A 10 -16.25 -6.15 7.08
C SER A 10 -17.12 -7.41 6.87
N SER A 11 -18.37 -7.28 6.42
CA SER A 11 -19.26 -8.42 6.19
C SER A 11 -19.13 -9.07 4.82
N CYS A 12 -18.30 -8.54 3.90
CA CYS A 12 -18.14 -9.13 2.57
C CYS A 12 -16.72 -9.00 1.98
N ALA A 13 -15.67 -9.33 2.73
CA ALA A 13 -14.43 -9.80 2.09
C ALA A 13 -14.49 -11.33 1.99
N LYS A 14 -15.39 -11.84 1.13
CA LYS A 14 -15.47 -13.29 0.85
C LYS A 14 -14.27 -13.81 0.05
N SER A 15 -13.46 -12.91 -0.49
CA SER A 15 -12.26 -13.20 -1.27
C SER A 15 -11.00 -12.72 -0.54
N PRO A 16 -9.88 -13.46 -0.64
CA PRO A 16 -8.61 -13.07 -0.04
C PRO A 16 -8.16 -11.72 -0.62
N LEU A 17 -7.77 -10.78 0.25
CA LEU A 17 -7.23 -9.50 -0.18
C LEU A 17 -5.70 -9.59 -0.32
N THR A 18 -5.20 -8.99 -1.39
CA THR A 18 -3.77 -8.85 -1.69
C THR A 18 -3.35 -7.42 -1.41
N LEU A 19 -2.28 -7.26 -0.63
CA LEU A 19 -1.64 -5.98 -0.41
C LEU A 19 -0.57 -5.77 -1.48
N HIS A 20 -0.73 -4.71 -2.26
CA HIS A 20 0.19 -4.31 -3.31
C HIS A 20 0.93 -3.02 -2.92
N TRP A 21 2.24 -3.00 -3.10
CA TRP A 21 3.03 -1.77 -3.07
C TRP A 21 4.17 -1.82 -4.08
N ASP A 22 4.53 -0.65 -4.61
CA ASP A 22 5.68 -0.46 -5.48
C ASP A 22 6.38 0.86 -5.12
N GLY A 23 7.70 0.85 -5.08
CA GLY A 23 8.54 1.99 -4.72
C GLY A 23 8.64 2.99 -5.87
N LYS A 24 8.27 4.26 -5.63
CA LYS A 24 8.56 5.32 -6.60
C LYS A 24 9.22 6.53 -5.94
N LEU A 25 10.34 6.95 -6.53
CA LEU A 25 10.99 8.20 -6.17
C LEU A 25 10.11 9.37 -6.63
N LEU A 26 9.57 10.16 -5.70
CA LEU A 26 8.73 11.32 -5.99
C LEU A 26 9.35 12.61 -5.43
N LYS A 27 9.07 13.73 -6.08
CA LYS A 27 9.40 15.04 -5.51
C LYS A 27 8.48 15.28 -4.31
N ASP A 28 9.07 15.66 -3.19
CA ASP A 28 8.31 16.11 -2.02
C ASP A 28 7.42 17.31 -2.39
N LEU A 29 6.35 17.56 -1.63
CA LEU A 29 5.39 18.64 -1.89
C LEU A 29 6.07 20.02 -1.94
N THR A 30 7.16 20.19 -1.20
CA THR A 30 7.99 21.40 -1.21
C THR A 30 8.88 21.53 -2.45
N LYS A 31 8.94 20.51 -3.30
CA LYS A 31 9.78 20.35 -4.51
C LYS A 31 11.29 20.51 -4.29
N ARG A 32 11.76 20.54 -3.04
CA ARG A 32 13.19 20.76 -2.72
C ARG A 32 13.99 19.48 -2.59
N LYS A 33 13.34 18.35 -2.27
CA LYS A 33 14.00 17.05 -2.07
C LYS A 33 13.20 15.94 -2.76
N MET A 34 13.91 14.93 -3.27
CA MET A 34 13.30 13.65 -3.58
C MET A 34 12.97 12.94 -2.28
N ALA A 35 11.83 12.27 -2.26
CA ALA A 35 11.43 11.38 -1.20
C ALA A 35 10.93 10.09 -1.80
N ASP A 36 11.28 8.98 -1.16
CA ASP A 36 10.70 7.70 -1.50
C ASP A 36 9.27 7.69 -0.99
N CYS A 37 8.34 7.36 -1.88
CA CYS A 37 6.92 7.26 -1.58
C CYS A 37 6.41 5.95 -2.16
N ILE A 38 5.62 5.21 -1.38
CA ILE A 38 5.05 3.94 -1.81
C ILE A 38 3.53 4.05 -1.85
N PRO A 39 2.86 3.99 -3.01
CA PRO A 39 1.44 3.71 -3.06
C PRO A 39 1.15 2.32 -2.48
N VAL A 40 0.23 2.27 -1.50
CA VAL A 40 -0.20 1.02 -0.88
C VAL A 40 -1.66 0.78 -1.25
N ILE A 41 -1.90 -0.31 -1.98
CA ILE A 41 -3.20 -0.67 -2.53
C ILE A 41 -3.62 -2.01 -1.93
N LEU A 42 -4.86 -2.10 -1.47
CA LEU A 42 -5.49 -3.35 -1.07
C LEU A 42 -6.50 -3.76 -2.15
N SER A 43 -6.29 -4.91 -2.78
CA SER A 43 -7.12 -5.38 -3.90
C SER A 43 -7.64 -6.80 -3.67
N GLY A 44 -8.74 -7.12 -4.34
CA GLY A 44 -9.41 -8.42 -4.34
C GLY A 44 -10.23 -8.59 -5.61
N LEU A 45 -11.08 -9.64 -5.66
CA LEU A 45 -11.81 -10.06 -6.86
C LEU A 45 -12.51 -8.92 -7.62
N ASP A 46 -13.20 -8.03 -6.90
CA ASP A 46 -13.97 -6.92 -7.48
C ASP A 46 -13.64 -5.57 -6.82
N THR A 47 -12.54 -5.51 -6.07
CA THR A 47 -12.19 -4.33 -5.27
C THR A 47 -10.73 -3.95 -5.43
N SER A 48 -10.47 -2.66 -5.46
CA SER A 48 -9.12 -2.10 -5.39
C SER A 48 -9.21 -0.75 -4.68
N GLN A 49 -8.56 -0.64 -3.53
CA GLN A 49 -8.61 0.53 -2.66
C GLN A 49 -7.19 1.01 -2.40
N LEU A 50 -6.90 2.26 -2.78
CA LEU A 50 -5.69 2.95 -2.33
C LEU A 50 -5.85 3.28 -0.84
N LEU A 51 -5.00 2.69 0.01
CA LEU A 51 -4.98 2.98 1.45
C LEU A 51 -4.21 4.29 1.73
N GLY A 52 -3.19 4.56 0.93
CA GLY A 52 -2.38 5.77 1.07
C GLY A 52 -1.11 5.74 0.22
N VAL A 53 -0.36 6.84 0.30
CA VAL A 53 0.95 6.99 -0.33
C VAL A 53 1.93 7.52 0.72
N PRO A 54 2.29 6.71 1.74
CA PRO A 54 3.20 7.16 2.79
C PRO A 54 4.55 7.56 2.21
N LYS A 55 5.05 8.67 2.73
CA LYS A 55 6.43 9.14 2.51
C LYS A 55 7.35 8.35 3.43
N LEU A 56 8.44 7.83 2.88
CA LEU A 56 9.41 7.04 3.62
C LEU A 56 10.56 7.91 4.11
N THR A 57 11.17 7.46 5.21
CA THR A 57 12.42 8.03 5.72
C THR A 57 13.63 7.61 4.87
N SER A 58 13.53 6.46 4.19
CA SER A 58 14.50 5.90 3.23
C SER A 58 13.83 4.82 2.38
N GLY A 59 14.32 4.55 1.17
CA GLY A 59 13.89 3.43 0.31
C GLY A 59 14.40 2.05 0.73
N THR A 60 14.57 1.79 2.03
CA THR A 60 14.93 0.47 2.54
C THR A 60 13.66 -0.37 2.76
N GLY A 61 13.73 -1.67 2.54
CA GLY A 61 12.58 -2.57 2.77
C GLY A 61 12.04 -2.52 4.20
N GLU A 62 12.88 -2.22 5.21
CA GLU A 62 12.44 -2.03 6.59
C GLU A 62 11.58 -0.77 6.76
N ALA A 63 11.99 0.35 6.16
CA ALA A 63 11.24 1.60 6.21
C ALA A 63 9.90 1.47 5.47
N GLU A 64 9.89 0.76 4.33
CA GLU A 64 8.67 0.40 3.61
C GLU A 64 7.72 -0.43 4.47
N ALA A 65 8.21 -1.55 5.03
CA ALA A 65 7.40 -2.45 5.84
C ALA A 65 6.80 -1.76 7.06
N LYS A 66 7.56 -0.89 7.74
CA LYS A 66 7.06 -0.08 8.86
C LYS A 66 5.93 0.87 8.45
N ALA A 67 6.11 1.59 7.35
CA ALA A 67 5.11 2.52 6.84
C ALA A 67 3.82 1.81 6.41
N ILE A 68 3.95 0.68 5.72
CA ILE A 68 2.82 -0.17 5.30
C ILE A 68 2.09 -0.73 6.53
N TYR A 69 2.83 -1.26 7.50
CA TYR A 69 2.24 -1.84 8.71
C TYR A 69 1.41 -0.81 9.47
N GLN A 70 1.96 0.40 9.68
CA GLN A 70 1.21 1.49 10.33
C GLN A 70 -0.06 1.84 9.56
N LEU A 71 0.02 1.92 8.22
CA LEU A 71 -1.15 2.22 7.39
C LEU A 71 -2.23 1.13 7.50
N LEU A 72 -1.86 -0.15 7.61
CA LEU A 72 -2.82 -1.24 7.83
C LEU A 72 -3.49 -1.18 9.21
N GLU A 73 -2.76 -0.73 10.25
CA GLU A 73 -3.30 -0.49 11.59
C GLU A 73 -4.28 0.69 11.58
N ASP A 74 -3.90 1.81 10.97
CA ASP A 74 -4.72 3.03 10.90
C ASP A 74 -6.07 2.76 10.20
N TRP A 75 -6.07 1.89 9.19
CA TRP A 75 -7.28 1.44 8.49
C TRP A 75 -7.99 0.28 9.18
N ASN A 76 -7.35 -0.38 10.16
CA ASN A 76 -7.82 -1.60 10.82
C ASN A 76 -8.13 -2.75 9.83
N VAL A 77 -7.29 -2.94 8.81
CA VAL A 77 -7.50 -3.94 7.73
C VAL A 77 -6.43 -5.04 7.69
N LYS A 78 -5.45 -5.01 8.59
CA LYS A 78 -4.36 -6.01 8.66
C LYS A 78 -4.86 -7.46 8.64
N HIS A 79 -5.95 -7.73 9.37
CA HIS A 79 -6.53 -9.07 9.50
C HIS A 79 -7.15 -9.60 8.20
N LEU A 80 -7.42 -8.72 7.22
CA LEU A 80 -7.98 -9.05 5.91
C LEU A 80 -6.93 -9.42 4.87
N VAL A 81 -5.67 -9.04 5.09
CA VAL A 81 -4.57 -9.33 4.17
C VAL A 81 -4.27 -10.83 4.18
N ARG A 82 -4.21 -11.43 2.99
CA ARG A 82 -3.92 -12.86 2.79
C ARG A 82 -2.75 -13.09 1.83
N ALA A 83 -2.37 -12.09 1.06
CA ALA A 83 -1.22 -12.13 0.17
C ALA A 83 -0.53 -10.76 0.12
N LEU A 84 0.76 -10.76 -0.17
CA LEU A 84 1.59 -9.59 -0.41
C LEU A 84 2.10 -9.66 -1.84
N CYS A 85 2.08 -8.55 -2.57
CA CYS A 85 2.59 -8.43 -3.93
C CYS A 85 3.38 -7.13 -4.05
N PHE A 86 4.67 -7.26 -4.35
CA PHE A 86 5.59 -6.13 -4.41
C PHE A 86 6.70 -6.42 -5.39
N ASP A 87 7.21 -5.38 -6.04
CA ASP A 87 8.36 -5.54 -6.93
C ASP A 87 9.61 -5.85 -6.11
N THR A 88 10.35 -6.85 -6.56
CA THR A 88 11.73 -7.08 -6.11
C THR A 88 12.63 -6.44 -7.15
N THR A 89 13.49 -5.51 -6.74
CA THR A 89 14.48 -4.94 -7.66
C THR A 89 15.35 -6.08 -8.17
N ALA A 90 15.36 -6.30 -9.50
CA ALA A 90 16.26 -7.29 -10.10
C ALA A 90 17.69 -6.94 -9.72
N SER A 91 18.36 -7.82 -8.96
CA SER A 91 19.78 -7.71 -8.67
C SER A 91 20.54 -8.13 -9.93
N ASN A 92 20.80 -7.19 -10.84
CA ASN A 92 21.68 -7.47 -11.98
C ASN A 92 23.13 -7.33 -11.51
N ASN A 93 23.86 -8.45 -11.50
CA ASN A 93 25.32 -8.47 -11.37
C ASN A 93 25.97 -8.09 -12.70
#